data_AF-A0A812PRS7-F1
#
_entry.id   AF-A0A812PRS7-F1
#
_cell.length_a   1.000
_cell.length_b   1.000
_cell.length_c   1.000
_cell.angle_alpha   90.00
_cell.angle_beta   90.00
_cell.angle_gamma   90.00
#
_symmetry.space_group_name_H-M   'P 1'
#
loop_
_entity.id
_entity.type
_entity.pdbx_description
1 polymer ?
#
loop_
_entity_poly.entity_id
_entity_poly.type
_entity_poly.pdbx_seq_one_letter_code
_entity_poly.pdbx_strand_id
1 'polypeptide(L)'
;MWEFRNWGLRAYAHDTQHEKIIRACALALAMMMFRKEEEAEPLIQEMLLDKDAILRYGGCFAIALAYVGTSQNAAIRKLLHISVSDVSDDVRRAAVMALGFVMCNVPEQLPGVVKLLAESKRPSSPLPA
;
A
#
# COMPACT_ATOMS: atom_id res chain seq x y z
N MET A 1 -7.04 15.92 18.13
CA MET A 1 -6.32 16.98 17.36
C MET A 1 -5.59 16.44 16.12
N TRP A 2 -5.29 15.13 16.01
CA TRP A 2 -4.65 14.54 14.82
C TRP A 2 -5.60 14.16 13.69
N GLU A 3 -6.85 13.81 13.99
CA GLU A 3 -7.83 13.37 12.99
C GLU A 3 -8.16 14.48 11.98
N PHE A 4 -8.44 15.72 12.45
CA PHE A 4 -8.94 16.83 11.63
C PHE A 4 -8.04 17.20 10.43
N ARG A 5 -6.73 16.95 10.50
CA ARG A 5 -5.78 17.32 9.45
C ARG A 5 -5.72 16.30 8.32
N ASN A 6 -5.97 15.02 8.60
CA ASN A 6 -5.93 13.96 7.60
C ASN A 6 -7.15 14.02 6.65
N TRP A 7 -8.31 14.48 7.16
CA TRP A 7 -9.53 14.65 6.37
C TRP A 7 -9.36 15.66 5.24
N GLY A 8 -8.65 16.77 5.47
CA GLY A 8 -8.50 17.83 4.47
C GLY A 8 -7.78 17.36 3.21
N LEU A 9 -6.65 16.65 3.38
CA LEU A 9 -5.85 16.18 2.25
C LEU A 9 -6.51 15.02 1.51
N ARG A 10 -7.21 14.14 2.24
CA ARG A 10 -7.99 13.05 1.64
C ARG A 10 -9.20 13.57 0.89
N ALA A 11 -9.97 14.50 1.47
CA ALA A 11 -11.09 15.14 0.78
C ALA A 11 -10.62 15.84 -0.49
N TYR A 12 -9.52 16.60 -0.42
CA TYR A 12 -8.93 17.24 -1.58
C TYR A 12 -8.50 16.24 -2.68
N ALA A 13 -8.00 15.07 -2.29
CA ALA A 13 -7.67 14.00 -3.23
C ALA A 13 -8.91 13.46 -3.96
N HIS A 14 -10.09 13.49 -3.35
CA HIS A 14 -11.35 13.12 -4.00
C HIS A 14 -11.94 14.24 -4.87
N ASP A 15 -11.72 15.51 -4.50
CA ASP A 15 -12.30 16.66 -5.19
C ASP A 15 -11.58 16.98 -6.50
N THR A 16 -10.30 16.63 -6.60
CA THR A 16 -9.47 16.92 -7.78
C THR A 16 -9.57 15.83 -8.85
N GLN A 17 -9.54 16.24 -10.13
CA GLN A 17 -9.52 15.33 -11.28
C GLN A 17 -8.10 15.03 -11.79
N HIS A 18 -7.08 15.62 -11.17
CA HIS A 18 -5.70 15.51 -11.63
C HIS A 18 -4.99 14.34 -10.92
N GLU A 19 -4.85 13.20 -11.60
CA GLU A 19 -4.21 12.00 -11.04
C GLU A 19 -2.85 12.24 -10.37
N LYS A 20 -2.03 13.14 -10.92
CA LYS A 20 -0.72 13.50 -10.34
C LYS A 20 -0.87 14.13 -8.95
N ILE A 21 -1.90 14.95 -8.77
CA ILE A 21 -2.22 15.60 -7.49
C ILE A 21 -2.79 14.57 -6.51
N ILE A 22 -3.70 13.71 -6.96
CA ILE A 22 -4.26 12.61 -6.14
C ILE A 22 -3.12 11.73 -5.62
N ARG A 23 -2.19 11.32 -6.49
CA ARG A 23 -1.04 10.49 -6.12
C ARG A 23 -0.10 11.18 -5.13
N ALA A 24 0.13 12.48 -5.30
CA ALA A 24 0.92 13.27 -4.35
C ALA A 24 0.23 13.34 -2.98
N CYS A 25 -1.09 13.56 -2.94
CA CYS A 25 -1.87 13.56 -1.70
C CYS A 25 -1.82 12.19 -1.01
N ALA A 26 -1.99 11.11 -1.77
CA ALA A 26 -1.96 9.74 -1.25
C ALA A 26 -0.60 9.38 -0.62
N LEU A 27 0.51 9.77 -1.25
CA LEU A 27 1.85 9.58 -0.70
C LEU A 27 2.13 10.48 0.52
N ALA A 28 1.64 11.71 0.52
CA ALA A 28 1.77 12.60 1.66
C ALA A 28 1.01 12.08 2.89
N LEU A 29 -0.21 11.52 2.71
CA LEU A 29 -0.93 10.80 3.75
C LEU A 29 -0.11 9.63 4.32
N ALA A 30 0.51 8.83 3.44
CA ALA A 30 1.38 7.74 3.85
C ALA A 30 2.61 8.21 4.67
N MET A 31 3.26 9.30 4.24
CA MET A 31 4.41 9.87 4.95
C MET A 31 4.07 10.37 6.35
N MET A 32 2.87 10.93 6.55
CA MET A 32 2.43 11.34 7.88
C MET A 32 2.27 10.17 8.87
N MET A 33 2.16 8.94 8.36
CA MET A 33 2.03 7.72 9.16
C MET A 33 3.38 7.04 9.46
N PHE A 34 4.50 7.67 9.10
CA PHE A 34 5.83 7.10 9.34
C PHE A 34 6.03 6.69 10.80
N ARG A 35 6.36 5.41 11.03
CA ARG A 35 6.64 4.80 12.35
C ARG A 35 5.50 4.92 13.38
N LYS A 36 4.27 5.07 12.91
CA LYS A 36 3.08 5.14 13.78
C LYS A 36 2.42 3.79 14.06
N GLU A 37 2.83 2.73 13.34
CA GLU A 37 2.34 1.36 13.55
C GLU A 37 0.80 1.30 13.65
N GLU A 38 0.26 0.80 14.78
CA GLU A 38 -1.18 0.61 14.98
C GLU A 38 -2.00 1.91 14.91
N GLU A 39 -1.41 3.07 15.24
CA GLU A 39 -2.11 4.36 15.13
C GLU A 39 -2.42 4.73 13.67
N ALA A 40 -1.71 4.15 12.70
CA ALA A 40 -1.94 4.38 11.28
C ALA A 40 -3.08 3.52 10.70
N GLU A 41 -3.51 2.48 11.42
CA GLU A 41 -4.43 1.46 10.94
C GLU A 41 -5.78 2.03 10.45
N PRO A 42 -6.42 3.01 11.12
CA PRO A 42 -7.67 3.60 10.62
C PRO A 42 -7.51 4.24 9.24
N LEU A 43 -6.46 5.03 9.03
CA LEU A 43 -6.20 5.68 7.74
C LEU A 43 -5.83 4.64 6.67
N ILE A 44 -5.02 3.64 7.02
CA ILE A 44 -4.67 2.53 6.12
C ILE A 44 -5.93 1.83 5.63
N GLN A 45 -6.83 1.45 6.54
CA GLN A 45 -8.06 0.75 6.19
C GLN A 45 -8.94 1.59 5.27
N GLU A 46 -9.10 2.88 5.58
CA GLU A 46 -9.85 3.81 4.74
C GLU A 46 -9.28 3.93 3.32
N MET A 47 -7.95 4.09 3.19
CA MET A 47 -7.29 4.20 1.89
C MET A 47 -7.38 2.92 1.07
N LEU A 48 -7.29 1.74 1.71
CA LEU A 48 -7.35 0.45 1.02
C LEU A 48 -8.76 0.05 0.57
N LEU A 49 -9.80 0.57 1.24
CA LEU A 49 -11.20 0.33 0.84
C LEU A 49 -11.69 1.33 -0.22
N ASP A 50 -10.82 2.24 -0.66
CA ASP A 50 -11.20 3.27 -1.60
C ASP A 50 -11.47 2.72 -3.02
N LYS A 51 -12.42 3.34 -3.72
CA LYS A 51 -12.73 3.00 -5.11
C LYS A 51 -11.58 3.38 -6.04
N ASP A 52 -10.90 4.49 -5.75
CA ASP A 52 -9.77 4.96 -6.54
C ASP A 52 -8.51 4.11 -6.27
N ALA A 53 -7.96 3.52 -7.33
CA ALA A 53 -6.73 2.75 -7.26
C ALA A 53 -5.52 3.57 -6.80
N ILE A 54 -5.49 4.89 -7.04
CA ILE A 54 -4.41 5.77 -6.59
C ILE A 54 -4.40 5.91 -5.06
N LEU A 55 -5.58 5.95 -4.44
CA LEU A 55 -5.69 5.98 -2.97
C LEU A 55 -5.32 4.62 -2.36
N ARG A 56 -5.76 3.51 -2.95
CA ARG A 56 -5.32 2.16 -2.51
C ARG A 56 -3.81 1.97 -2.67
N TYR A 57 -3.23 2.50 -3.75
CA TYR A 57 -1.78 2.56 -3.96
C TYR A 57 -1.11 3.31 -2.81
N GLY A 58 -1.61 4.49 -2.42
CA GLY A 58 -1.13 5.21 -1.25
C GLY A 58 -1.27 4.43 0.05
N GLY A 59 -2.36 3.67 0.22
CA GLY A 59 -2.59 2.79 1.37
C GLY A 59 -1.50 1.72 1.53
N CYS A 60 -0.98 1.17 0.40
CA CYS A 60 0.16 0.26 0.43
C CYS A 60 1.42 0.93 0.98
N PHE A 61 1.71 2.17 0.58
CA PHE A 61 2.82 2.94 1.12
C PHE A 61 2.58 3.40 2.56
N ALA A 62 1.34 3.63 2.97
CA ALA A 62 1.00 3.94 4.36
C ALA A 62 1.34 2.74 5.27
N ILE A 63 1.02 1.51 4.85
CA ILE A 63 1.50 0.30 5.55
C ILE A 63 3.03 0.26 5.58
N ALA A 64 3.66 0.46 4.42
CA ALA A 64 5.11 0.40 4.28
C ALA A 64 5.83 1.32 5.27
N LEU A 65 5.37 2.58 5.39
CA LEU A 65 5.99 3.60 6.22
C LEU A 65 5.59 3.50 7.69
N ALA A 66 4.35 3.09 7.99
CA ALA A 66 3.92 2.87 9.37
C ALA A 66 4.70 1.73 10.05
N TYR A 67 4.98 0.67 9.30
CA TYR A 67 5.62 -0.56 9.81
C TYR A 67 7.06 -0.75 9.30
N VAL A 68 7.72 0.30 8.81
CA VAL A 68 9.07 0.21 8.23
C VAL A 68 10.08 -0.39 9.21
N GLY A 69 10.72 -1.48 8.80
CA GLY A 69 11.72 -2.21 9.59
C GLY A 69 11.19 -2.88 10.86
N THR A 70 9.87 -3.08 10.98
CA THR A 70 9.28 -3.81 12.13
C THR A 70 9.18 -5.31 11.88
N SER A 71 9.15 -5.75 10.62
CA SER A 71 8.82 -7.13 10.23
C SER A 71 7.51 -7.66 10.83
N GLN A 72 6.53 -6.76 11.05
CA GLN A 72 5.26 -7.15 11.64
C GLN A 72 4.47 -8.09 10.73
N ASN A 73 4.19 -9.30 11.22
CA ASN A 73 3.52 -10.35 10.45
C ASN A 73 2.12 -9.96 9.94
N ALA A 74 1.40 -9.11 10.67
CA ALA A 74 0.09 -8.61 10.24
C ALA A 74 0.19 -7.72 8.99
N ALA A 75 1.17 -6.80 8.97
CA ALA A 75 1.44 -5.94 7.82
C ALA A 75 1.90 -6.75 6.61
N ILE A 76 2.80 -7.73 6.81
CA ILE A 76 3.27 -8.64 5.76
C ILE A 76 2.10 -9.41 5.14
N ARG A 77 1.24 -10.04 5.95
CA ARG A 77 0.06 -10.78 5.45
C ARG A 77 -0.90 -9.89 4.68
N LYS A 78 -1.13 -8.67 5.16
CA LYS A 78 -2.00 -7.69 4.49
C LYS A 78 -1.46 -7.31 3.12
N LEU A 79 -0.17 -7.00 3.01
CA LEU A 79 0.49 -6.68 1.74
C LEU A 79 0.50 -7.88 0.78
N LEU A 80 0.77 -9.09 1.28
CA LEU A 80 0.67 -10.31 0.48
C LEU A 80 -0.74 -10.51 -0.09
N HIS A 81 -1.77 -10.31 0.73
CA HIS A 81 -3.15 -10.42 0.27
C HIS A 81 -3.44 -9.41 -0.85
N ILE A 82 -3.12 -8.12 -0.64
CA ILE A 82 -3.32 -7.06 -1.63
C ILE A 82 -2.57 -7.37 -2.93
N SER A 83 -1.34 -7.89 -2.85
CA SER A 83 -0.51 -8.22 -4.01
C SER A 83 -1.12 -9.24 -4.96
N VAL A 84 -2.11 -10.03 -4.50
CA VAL A 84 -2.81 -11.03 -5.32
C VAL A 84 -4.30 -10.74 -5.51
N SER A 85 -4.93 -9.94 -4.64
CA SER A 85 -6.38 -9.69 -4.68
C SER A 85 -6.78 -8.38 -5.35
N ASP A 86 -5.92 -7.35 -5.39
CA ASP A 86 -6.28 -6.07 -6.00
C ASP A 86 -6.39 -6.17 -7.54
N VAL A 87 -7.40 -5.51 -8.09
CA VAL A 87 -7.65 -5.45 -9.53
C VAL A 87 -6.60 -4.62 -10.28
N SER A 88 -5.98 -3.64 -9.64
CA SER A 88 -5.02 -2.73 -10.25
C SER A 88 -3.58 -3.25 -10.16
N ASP A 89 -2.91 -3.35 -11.30
CA ASP A 89 -1.50 -3.72 -11.41
C ASP A 89 -0.59 -2.76 -10.63
N ASP A 90 -0.92 -1.48 -10.59
CA ASP A 90 -0.17 -0.47 -9.83
C ASP A 90 -0.24 -0.74 -8.32
N VAL A 91 -1.42 -1.08 -7.81
CA VAL A 91 -1.63 -1.40 -6.40
C VAL A 91 -0.92 -2.70 -6.05
N ARG A 92 -1.01 -3.73 -6.92
CA ARG A 92 -0.28 -4.99 -6.72
C ARG A 92 1.22 -4.78 -6.68
N ARG A 93 1.78 -3.99 -7.61
CA ARG A 93 3.20 -3.61 -7.59
C ARG A 93 3.58 -2.85 -6.31
N ALA A 94 2.75 -1.89 -5.89
CA ALA A 94 2.97 -1.12 -4.67
C ALA A 94 3.01 -2.01 -3.42
N ALA A 95 2.10 -2.99 -3.34
CA ALA A 95 2.07 -3.94 -2.23
C ALA A 95 3.35 -4.79 -2.15
N VAL A 96 3.87 -5.26 -3.29
CA VAL A 96 5.13 -6.01 -3.34
C VAL A 96 6.32 -5.11 -2.98
N MET A 97 6.36 -3.87 -3.46
CA MET A 97 7.40 -2.91 -3.06
C MET A 97 7.35 -2.60 -1.56
N ALA A 98 6.16 -2.45 -0.99
CA ALA A 98 5.94 -2.18 0.42
C ALA A 98 6.48 -3.29 1.35
N LEU A 99 6.47 -4.56 0.90
CA LEU A 99 7.09 -5.66 1.67
C LEU A 99 8.57 -5.40 1.94
N GLY A 100 9.28 -4.83 0.97
CA GLY A 100 10.69 -4.47 1.14
C GLY A 100 10.93 -3.45 2.25
N PHE A 101 10.03 -2.48 2.43
CA PHE A 101 10.12 -1.50 3.52
C PHE A 101 9.81 -2.13 4.88
N VAL A 102 8.76 -2.95 4.97
CA VAL A 102 8.37 -3.60 6.24
C VAL A 102 9.46 -4.56 6.72
N MET A 103 10.09 -5.28 5.80
CA MET A 103 11.10 -6.31 6.07
C MET A 103 12.56 -5.83 5.92
N CYS A 104 12.80 -4.52 5.81
CA CYS A 104 14.16 -4.00 5.56
C CYS A 104 15.17 -4.33 6.67
N ASN A 105 14.70 -4.71 7.86
CA ASN A 105 15.51 -5.18 8.98
C ASN A 105 15.87 -6.68 8.92
N VAL A 106 15.26 -7.46 8.02
CA VAL A 106 15.51 -8.90 7.79
C VAL A 106 15.56 -9.23 6.28
N PRO A 107 16.45 -8.59 5.51
CA PRO A 107 16.47 -8.69 4.05
C PRO A 107 16.67 -10.12 3.52
N GLU A 108 17.28 -11.01 4.30
CA GLU A 108 17.51 -12.42 3.93
C GLU A 108 16.22 -13.22 3.79
N GLN A 109 15.16 -12.82 4.50
CA GLN A 109 13.86 -13.52 4.48
C GLN A 109 12.95 -13.06 3.33
N LEU A 110 13.16 -11.84 2.83
CA LEU A 110 12.32 -11.23 1.79
C LEU A 110 12.27 -12.06 0.49
N PRO A 111 13.39 -12.60 -0.06
CA PRO A 111 13.33 -13.46 -1.24
C PRO A 111 12.43 -14.69 -1.06
N GLY A 112 12.44 -15.31 0.13
CA GLY A 112 11.59 -16.46 0.43
C GLY A 112 10.10 -16.11 0.39
N VAL A 113 9.74 -14.96 0.96
CA VAL A 113 8.35 -14.45 0.95
C VAL A 113 7.88 -14.12 -0.46
N VAL A 114 8.71 -13.42 -1.25
CA VAL A 114 8.33 -12.98 -2.61
C VAL A 114 8.35 -14.14 -3.61
N LYS A 115 9.15 -15.19 -3.38
CA LYS A 115 9.19 -16.38 -4.23
C LYS A 115 7.81 -17.04 -4.36
N LEU A 116 7.05 -17.10 -3.27
CA LEU A 116 5.69 -17.64 -3.27
C LEU A 116 4.76 -16.88 -4.23
N LEU A 117 4.96 -15.56 -4.38
CA LEU A 117 4.20 -14.74 -5.33
C LEU A 117 4.63 -14.99 -6.77
N ALA A 118 5.93 -15.21 -7.02
CA ALA A 118 6.46 -15.50 -8.35
C ALA A 118 5.97 -16.86 -8.88
N GLU A 119 5.81 -17.83 -7.98
CA GLU A 119 5.29 -19.17 -8.30
C GLU A 119 3.77 -19.17 -8.49
N SER A 120 3.03 -18.24 -7.87
CA SER A 120 1.56 -18.19 -7.93
C SER A 120 1.00 -17.57 -9.23
N LYS A 121 1.74 -17.60 -10.36
CA LYS A 121 1.32 -16.92 -11.60
C LYS A 121 -0.14 -17.21 -11.95
N ARG A 122 -0.98 -16.18 -11.85
CA ARG A 122 -2.26 -16.12 -12.56
C ARG A 122 -1.93 -15.91 -14.05
N PRO A 123 -2.53 -16.66 -14.99
CA PRO A 123 -2.42 -16.31 -16.39
C PRO A 123 -3.12 -14.96 -16.58
N SER A 124 -2.35 -13.91 -16.84
CA SER A 124 -2.89 -12.70 -17.45
C SER A 124 -3.52 -13.12 -18.79
N SER A 125 -4.75 -12.69 -19.03
CA SER A 125 -5.62 -12.89 -20.20
C SER A 125 -4.92 -13.10 -21.56
N PRO A 126 -5.55 -13.83 -22.52
CA PRO A 126 -4.88 -14.33 -23.72
C PRO A 126 -4.28 -13.23 -24.58
N LEU A 127 -3.08 -13.50 -25.09
CA LEU A 127 -2.45 -12.71 -26.15
C LEU A 127 -3.39 -12.68 -27.36
N PRO A 128 -3.65 -11.51 -27.99
CA PRO A 128 -4.38 -11.48 -29.25
C PRO A 128 -3.58 -12.23 -30.32
N ALA A 129 -4.29 -13.03 -31.12
CA ALA A 129 -3.79 -13.78 -32.27
C ALA A 129 -3.39 -12.87 -33.44
#